data_AF-F8Q9Y3-F1
#
_entry.id   AF-F8Q9Y3-F1
#
_cell.length_a   1.000
_cell.length_b   1.000
_cell.length_c   1.000
_cell.angle_alpha   90.00
_cell.angle_beta   90.00
_cell.angle_gamma   90.00
#
_symmetry.space_group_name_H-M   'P 1'
#
loop_
_entity.id
_entity.type
_entity.pdbx_description
1 polymer ?
#
loop_
_entity_poly.entity_id
_entity_poly.type
_entity_poly.pdbx_seq_one_letter_code
_entity_poly.pdbx_strand_id
1 'polypeptide(L)'
;MPIPPYPVIYFIHNTVLPPPLLQTPIIKIMASMILTLFSLPMARWPWTISLVRCRVYVFFFVYVVCHLPLSETIRTAPAPGLNLPEELQGYHTLVPLESLSGERRKFFSWYSTVYRAIGSADGAPYTLRRVENFRLMHQTAFNAIEMWARVRHPNIVRVKEAFTTRSFADNSLIVAYDYHANAKTLYDEHIKPKVPTFQNGRLQAQTTVIPERVLWSYIIQLSGAISVIHDAGLAARMIDATKVLVTGKNRLRISSCGIVDVLMHDARQDVGMLQQEDLVMFGRLLFALCCNNLAAMNTLSKAVETLTRGYSSDIKNVALYLISKPGPHKTISQLIDMIGKNRLMAEMDEVQGSADRLESELTSELENGRLVRLLCKFGFINERPEFPRQPRWSETGDRYIIKLFRDYVFHQVDENGNPVVNLSHVLTCLNKLDCGTEERIMLVSRDEQSCLVVSYKEVKSCIEGAFSDLARPSR
;
A
#
# COMPACT_ATOMS: atom_id res chain seq x y z
N MET A 1 3.62 -12.33 39.21
CA MET A 1 3.95 -13.23 38.09
C MET A 1 4.18 -12.38 36.86
N PRO A 2 5.40 -12.30 36.29
CA PRO A 2 5.62 -11.52 35.09
C PRO A 2 5.16 -12.28 33.85
N ILE A 3 4.45 -11.56 32.99
CA ILE A 3 3.76 -11.96 31.76
C ILE A 3 4.79 -12.15 30.64
N PRO A 4 4.66 -13.15 29.74
CA PRO A 4 5.62 -13.35 28.65
C PRO A 4 5.45 -12.31 27.52
N PRO A 5 6.53 -11.90 26.84
CA PRO A 5 6.45 -10.98 25.71
C PRO A 5 5.99 -11.70 24.44
N TYR A 6 5.03 -11.11 23.72
CA TYR A 6 4.62 -11.54 22.36
C TYR A 6 5.59 -10.99 21.29
N PRO A 7 5.72 -11.65 20.12
CA PRO A 7 6.86 -11.45 19.22
C PRO A 7 6.77 -10.12 18.48
N VAL A 8 7.75 -9.27 18.76
CA VAL A 8 8.07 -8.07 17.99
C VAL A 8 8.97 -8.51 16.83
N ILE A 9 8.59 -8.20 15.58
CA ILE A 9 9.47 -8.41 14.42
C ILE A 9 10.50 -7.28 14.43
N TYR A 10 11.55 -7.47 15.23
CA TYR A 10 12.79 -6.73 15.09
C TYR A 10 13.64 -7.42 14.03
N PHE A 11 13.89 -6.74 12.91
CA PHE A 11 15.14 -6.98 12.17
C PHE A 11 16.24 -6.17 12.85
N ILE A 12 16.57 -6.57 14.09
CA ILE A 12 17.82 -6.17 14.72
C ILE A 12 18.80 -7.31 14.45
N HIS A 13 19.93 -6.93 13.89
CA HIS A 13 21.15 -7.72 13.80
C HIS A 13 21.29 -8.68 14.98
N ASN A 14 21.47 -9.98 14.69
CA ASN A 14 21.72 -11.07 15.64
C ASN A 14 20.50 -11.53 16.45
N THR A 15 19.76 -12.54 15.95
CA THR A 15 19.37 -13.76 16.70
C THR A 15 18.52 -14.69 15.81
N VAL A 16 18.76 -15.99 15.95
CA VAL A 16 18.03 -17.09 15.28
C VAL A 16 16.67 -17.30 15.97
N LEU A 17 15.57 -17.47 15.22
CA LEU A 17 14.24 -17.83 15.75
C LEU A 17 13.76 -19.22 15.28
N PRO A 18 12.94 -19.94 16.09
CA PRO A 18 12.61 -21.38 15.94
C PRO A 18 11.37 -21.70 15.04
N PRO A 19 11.10 -23.00 14.73
CA PRO A 19 10.53 -23.42 13.44
C PRO A 19 9.01 -23.36 13.09
N PRO A 20 7.98 -23.11 13.93
CA PRO A 20 6.61 -23.47 13.52
C PRO A 20 5.73 -22.26 13.16
N LEU A 21 6.00 -21.53 12.08
CA LEU A 21 5.05 -20.56 11.50
C LEU A 21 4.90 -20.61 9.96
N LEU A 22 5.51 -21.59 9.28
CA LEU A 22 5.51 -21.74 7.81
C LEU A 22 4.45 -22.72 7.26
N GLN A 23 3.43 -23.10 8.05
CA GLN A 23 2.46 -24.15 7.67
C GLN A 23 1.08 -23.64 7.23
N THR A 24 0.98 -22.52 6.50
CA THR A 24 -0.27 -22.19 5.79
C THR A 24 -0.18 -22.56 4.31
N PRO A 25 -1.13 -23.37 3.77
CA PRO A 25 -1.07 -23.87 2.39
C PRO A 25 -1.15 -22.75 1.32
N ILE A 26 -1.70 -21.59 1.67
CA ILE A 26 -1.79 -20.42 0.80
C ILE A 26 -0.41 -19.80 0.52
N ILE A 27 0.49 -19.79 1.51
CA ILE A 27 1.87 -19.31 1.35
C ILE A 27 2.66 -20.26 0.44
N LYS A 28 2.41 -21.58 0.52
CA LYS A 28 3.03 -22.56 -0.38
C LYS A 28 2.58 -22.41 -1.83
N ILE A 29 1.30 -22.10 -2.07
CA ILE A 29 0.77 -21.93 -3.44
C ILE A 29 1.26 -20.61 -4.05
N MET A 30 1.27 -19.51 -3.28
CA MET A 30 1.84 -18.24 -3.74
C MET A 30 3.35 -18.33 -3.96
N ALA A 31 4.09 -18.97 -3.05
CA ALA A 31 5.51 -19.25 -3.26
C ALA A 31 5.73 -20.15 -4.48
N SER A 32 4.89 -21.18 -4.68
CA SER A 32 4.98 -22.07 -5.85
C SER A 32 4.74 -21.32 -7.17
N MET A 33 3.72 -20.47 -7.27
CA MET A 33 3.44 -19.66 -8.48
C MET A 33 4.56 -18.67 -8.78
N ILE A 34 5.11 -18.01 -7.75
CA ILE A 34 6.23 -17.07 -7.88
C ILE A 34 7.51 -17.82 -8.29
N LEU A 35 7.75 -19.03 -7.77
CA LEU A 35 8.87 -19.89 -8.16
C LEU A 35 8.75 -20.41 -9.60
N THR A 36 7.52 -20.64 -10.11
CA THR A 36 7.30 -21.13 -11.48
C THR A 36 7.44 -20.04 -12.53
N LEU A 37 7.06 -18.80 -12.23
CA LEU A 37 7.18 -17.67 -13.16
C LEU A 37 8.63 -17.18 -13.34
N PHE A 38 9.52 -17.46 -12.39
CA PHE A 38 10.90 -16.96 -12.37
C PHE A 38 12.00 -18.04 -12.37
N SER A 39 11.65 -19.31 -12.63
CA SER A 39 12.61 -20.43 -12.77
C SER A 39 13.63 -20.53 -11.64
N LEU A 40 13.21 -20.35 -10.38
CA LEU A 40 14.09 -20.47 -9.22
C LEU A 40 14.15 -21.95 -8.75
N PRO A 41 15.34 -22.56 -8.63
CA PRO A 41 15.45 -23.98 -8.27
C PRO A 41 15.00 -24.22 -6.83
N MET A 42 14.17 -25.27 -6.68
CA MET A 42 13.62 -25.74 -5.42
C MET A 42 14.69 -26.53 -4.63
N ALA A 43 15.63 -25.86 -3.99
CA ALA A 43 16.59 -26.53 -3.10
C ALA A 43 16.11 -26.46 -1.64
N ARG A 44 16.13 -27.60 -0.92
CA ARG A 44 16.03 -27.64 0.54
C ARG A 44 17.22 -26.88 1.12
N TRP A 45 16.98 -25.66 1.61
CA TRP A 45 18.02 -24.79 2.14
C TRP A 45 18.51 -25.29 3.51
N PRO A 46 19.82 -25.45 3.72
CA PRO A 46 20.40 -25.68 5.05
C PRO A 46 20.23 -24.44 5.93
N TRP A 47 20.00 -24.64 7.23
CA TRP A 47 19.77 -23.62 8.26
C TRP A 47 20.96 -22.69 8.56
N THR A 48 22.04 -22.76 7.77
CA THR A 48 23.28 -22.01 7.93
C THR A 48 23.55 -21.16 6.69
N ILE A 49 22.75 -20.11 6.51
CA ILE A 49 23.05 -19.04 5.57
C ILE A 49 23.81 -17.94 6.32
N SER A 50 25.06 -17.68 5.94
CA SER A 50 25.83 -16.52 6.40
C SER A 50 25.12 -15.21 6.00
N LEU A 51 25.15 -14.20 6.88
CA LEU A 51 24.53 -12.87 6.70
C LEU A 51 24.76 -12.25 5.32
N VAL A 52 25.90 -12.53 4.70
CA VAL A 52 26.29 -12.01 3.38
C VAL A 52 25.38 -12.56 2.24
N ARG A 53 24.90 -13.80 2.35
CA ARG A 53 24.05 -14.43 1.33
C ARG A 53 22.57 -13.98 1.40
N CYS A 54 22.13 -13.45 2.54
CA CYS A 54 20.74 -12.98 2.73
C CYS A 54 20.41 -11.74 1.89
N ARG A 55 21.38 -10.83 1.68
CA ARG A 55 21.17 -9.56 0.95
C ARG A 55 20.75 -9.74 -0.50
N VAL A 56 21.21 -10.81 -1.15
CA VAL A 56 20.97 -11.06 -2.59
C VAL A 56 19.50 -11.31 -2.90
N TYR A 57 18.77 -11.98 -2.01
CA TYR A 57 17.36 -12.33 -2.21
C TYR A 57 16.40 -11.24 -1.71
N VAL A 58 16.80 -10.45 -0.71
CA VAL A 58 16.05 -9.29 -0.23
C VAL A 58 16.05 -8.17 -1.27
N PHE A 59 17.10 -8.08 -2.09
CA PHE A 59 17.31 -7.03 -3.11
C PHE A 59 16.21 -6.92 -4.18
N PHE A 60 15.49 -8.02 -4.47
CA PHE A 60 14.44 -8.06 -5.50
C PHE A 60 13.03 -8.32 -4.95
N PHE A 61 12.88 -8.61 -3.65
CA PHE A 61 11.63 -9.16 -3.09
C PHE A 61 10.51 -8.13 -2.91
N VAL A 62 10.88 -6.85 -2.76
CA VAL A 62 9.94 -5.74 -2.49
C VAL A 62 9.04 -5.47 -3.70
N TYR A 63 9.55 -5.68 -4.91
CA TYR A 63 8.84 -5.44 -6.17
C TYR A 63 7.55 -6.28 -6.31
N VAL A 64 7.55 -7.51 -5.80
CA VAL A 64 6.46 -8.48 -6.02
C VAL A 64 5.26 -8.24 -5.08
N VAL A 65 5.49 -7.76 -3.86
CA VAL A 65 4.44 -7.70 -2.83
C VAL A 65 3.59 -6.41 -2.90
N CYS A 66 4.18 -5.29 -3.35
CA CYS A 66 3.49 -3.99 -3.36
C CYS A 66 3.00 -3.53 -4.74
N HIS A 67 3.72 -3.84 -5.84
CA HIS A 67 3.48 -3.17 -7.14
C HIS A 67 2.67 -3.97 -8.16
N LEU A 68 2.69 -5.31 -8.13
CA LEU A 68 1.95 -6.15 -9.08
C LEU A 68 0.42 -5.97 -8.95
N PRO A 69 -0.17 -6.07 -7.73
CA PRO A 69 -1.62 -5.89 -7.57
C PRO A 69 -2.06 -4.44 -7.85
N LEU A 70 -1.19 -3.46 -7.58
CA LEU A 70 -1.45 -2.04 -7.80
C LEU A 70 -1.55 -1.71 -9.29
N SER A 71 -0.62 -2.23 -10.09
CA SER A 71 -0.53 -1.98 -11.53
C SER A 71 -1.66 -2.66 -12.30
N GLU A 72 -2.04 -3.89 -11.92
CA GLU A 72 -3.16 -4.61 -12.54
C GLU A 72 -4.50 -3.91 -12.27
N THR A 73 -4.73 -3.44 -11.04
CA THR A 73 -6.02 -2.82 -10.66
C THR A 73 -6.20 -1.43 -11.28
N ILE A 74 -5.13 -0.67 -11.50
CA ILE A 74 -5.19 0.64 -12.17
C ILE A 74 -5.44 0.50 -13.67
N ARG A 75 -4.93 -0.59 -14.30
CA ARG A 75 -4.98 -0.80 -15.75
C ARG A 75 -6.10 -1.75 -16.20
N THR A 76 -6.95 -2.22 -15.30
CA THR A 76 -8.06 -3.13 -15.65
C THR A 76 -9.02 -2.42 -16.60
N ALA A 77 -9.37 -3.07 -17.72
CA ALA A 77 -10.40 -2.59 -18.63
C ALA A 77 -11.80 -2.98 -18.12
N PRO A 78 -12.86 -2.22 -18.45
CA PRO A 78 -14.22 -2.63 -18.13
C PRO A 78 -14.55 -3.98 -18.77
N ALA A 79 -15.29 -4.82 -18.04
CA ALA A 79 -15.82 -6.05 -18.62
C ALA A 79 -16.79 -5.69 -19.78
N PRO A 80 -16.71 -6.40 -20.92
CA PRO A 80 -17.61 -6.16 -22.04
C PRO A 80 -19.08 -6.40 -21.65
N GLY A 81 -19.99 -5.55 -22.12
CA GLY A 81 -21.44 -5.68 -21.89
C GLY A 81 -22.01 -4.89 -20.71
N LEU A 82 -21.20 -4.11 -19.98
CA LEU A 82 -21.66 -3.32 -18.82
C LEU A 82 -22.36 -2.00 -19.17
N ASN A 83 -22.49 -1.63 -20.45
CA ASN A 83 -23.12 -0.39 -20.94
C ASN A 83 -22.75 0.86 -20.11
N LEU A 84 -21.47 0.99 -19.78
CA LEU A 84 -20.95 2.14 -19.04
C LEU A 84 -20.71 3.31 -20.01
N PRO A 85 -20.94 4.56 -19.57
CA PRO A 85 -20.57 5.74 -20.35
C PRO A 85 -19.07 5.74 -20.66
N GLU A 86 -18.71 6.17 -21.87
CA GLU A 86 -17.30 6.30 -22.26
C GLU A 86 -16.58 7.39 -21.45
N GLU A 87 -17.28 8.51 -21.22
CA GLU A 87 -16.78 9.65 -20.46
C GLU A 87 -17.86 10.27 -19.56
N LEU A 88 -17.44 10.78 -18.41
CA LEU A 88 -18.24 11.53 -17.45
C LEU A 88 -17.47 12.75 -16.97
N GLN A 89 -17.72 13.94 -17.55
CA GLN A 89 -17.13 15.20 -17.06
C GLN A 89 -15.60 15.12 -16.88
N GLY A 90 -14.88 14.64 -17.91
CA GLY A 90 -13.43 14.48 -17.86
C GLY A 90 -12.95 13.19 -17.17
N TYR A 91 -13.84 12.29 -16.73
CA TYR A 91 -13.48 10.96 -16.24
C TYR A 91 -13.79 9.87 -17.27
N HIS A 92 -12.85 8.98 -17.55
CA HIS A 92 -13.00 7.89 -18.51
C HIS A 92 -12.53 6.54 -17.95
N THR A 93 -12.68 5.46 -18.73
CA THR A 93 -12.25 4.08 -18.37
C THR A 93 -12.86 3.63 -17.04
N LEU A 94 -14.18 3.71 -16.93
CA LEU A 94 -14.91 3.32 -15.74
C LEU A 94 -14.84 1.81 -15.52
N VAL A 95 -14.50 1.38 -14.30
CA VAL A 95 -14.51 -0.03 -13.89
C VAL A 95 -15.26 -0.16 -12.56
N PRO A 96 -16.32 -0.96 -12.46
CA PRO A 96 -17.00 -1.20 -11.18
C PRO A 96 -16.03 -1.82 -10.17
N LEU A 97 -15.97 -1.27 -8.96
CA LEU A 97 -15.15 -1.80 -7.86
C LEU A 97 -15.91 -2.83 -7.00
N GLU A 98 -17.22 -2.92 -7.20
CA GLU A 98 -18.10 -3.83 -6.49
C GLU A 98 -18.87 -4.71 -7.48
N SER A 99 -19.25 -5.90 -7.01
CA SER A 99 -20.03 -6.84 -7.83
C SER A 99 -21.37 -6.21 -8.18
N LEU A 100 -21.64 -6.08 -9.48
CA LEU A 100 -22.93 -5.61 -9.97
C LEU A 100 -24.02 -6.71 -9.89
N SER A 101 -23.63 -7.96 -9.62
CA SER A 101 -24.53 -9.08 -9.38
C SER A 101 -24.69 -9.35 -7.88
N GLY A 102 -25.95 -9.48 -7.43
CA GLY A 102 -26.32 -9.80 -6.04
C GLY A 102 -27.32 -8.84 -5.40
N GLU A 103 -27.65 -9.07 -4.12
CA GLU A 103 -28.50 -8.16 -3.34
C GLU A 103 -27.81 -6.80 -3.11
N ARG A 104 -28.28 -5.78 -3.82
CA ARG A 104 -27.84 -4.40 -3.63
C ARG A 104 -28.50 -3.82 -2.40
N ARG A 105 -27.71 -3.32 -1.44
CA ARG A 105 -28.27 -2.60 -0.28
C ARG A 105 -28.58 -1.16 -0.68
N LYS A 106 -29.77 -0.70 -0.30
CA LYS A 106 -30.12 0.72 -0.39
C LYS A 106 -29.36 1.51 0.65
N PHE A 107 -28.85 2.64 0.22
CA PHE A 107 -28.33 3.71 1.06
C PHE A 107 -29.45 4.74 1.24
N PHE A 108 -30.05 4.78 2.44
CA PHE A 108 -31.36 5.42 2.67
C PHE A 108 -32.39 4.90 1.66
N SER A 109 -32.77 5.73 0.69
CA SER A 109 -33.74 5.41 -0.36
C SER A 109 -33.11 5.12 -1.73
N TRP A 110 -31.80 5.32 -1.87
CA TRP A 110 -31.09 5.24 -3.15
C TRP A 110 -30.19 4.02 -3.24
N TYR A 111 -29.91 3.59 -4.47
CA TYR A 111 -28.83 2.65 -4.72
C TYR A 111 -27.54 3.41 -5.00
N SER A 112 -26.42 2.87 -4.55
CA SER A 112 -25.11 3.42 -4.83
C SER A 112 -24.21 2.35 -5.45
N THR A 113 -23.37 2.78 -6.38
CA THR A 113 -22.35 1.95 -7.03
C THR A 113 -21.05 2.75 -7.10
N VAL A 114 -19.93 2.08 -6.87
CA VAL A 114 -18.59 2.66 -6.92
C VAL A 114 -17.85 2.17 -8.15
N TYR A 115 -17.25 3.12 -8.86
CA TYR A 115 -16.39 2.89 -10.01
C TYR A 115 -15.00 3.43 -9.76
N ARG A 116 -13.98 2.78 -10.31
CA ARG A 116 -12.68 3.38 -10.60
C ARG A 116 -12.80 4.09 -11.94
N ALA A 117 -12.24 5.28 -12.07
CA ALA A 117 -12.09 5.99 -13.34
C ALA A 117 -10.70 6.62 -13.44
N ILE A 118 -10.32 7.10 -14.63
CA ILE A 118 -9.11 7.88 -14.87
C ILE A 118 -9.52 9.32 -15.19
N GLY A 119 -8.86 10.28 -14.56
CA GLY A 119 -9.03 11.69 -14.87
C GLY A 119 -8.28 12.07 -16.15
N SER A 120 -8.96 12.74 -17.08
CA SER A 120 -8.35 13.18 -18.35
C SER A 120 -7.30 14.28 -18.16
N ALA A 121 -7.43 15.07 -17.08
CA ALA A 121 -6.58 16.22 -16.82
C ALA A 121 -5.18 15.84 -16.29
N ASP A 122 -5.09 14.80 -15.48
CA ASP A 122 -3.85 14.40 -14.77
C ASP A 122 -3.45 12.93 -15.00
N GLY A 123 -4.30 12.14 -15.68
CA GLY A 123 -4.09 10.71 -15.88
C GLY A 123 -4.17 9.89 -14.58
N ALA A 124 -4.61 10.49 -13.47
CA ALA A 124 -4.64 9.84 -12.16
C ALA A 124 -5.92 9.01 -11.98
N PRO A 125 -5.86 7.90 -11.21
CA PRO A 125 -7.04 7.13 -10.89
C PRO A 125 -7.89 7.80 -9.80
N TYR A 126 -9.21 7.73 -9.96
CA TYR A 126 -10.23 8.28 -9.07
C TYR A 126 -11.30 7.25 -8.72
N THR A 127 -11.93 7.43 -7.56
CA THR A 127 -13.11 6.67 -7.13
C THR A 127 -14.35 7.50 -7.38
N LEU A 128 -15.23 7.06 -8.28
CA LEU A 128 -16.52 7.70 -8.53
C LEU A 128 -17.61 6.93 -7.81
N ARG A 129 -18.23 7.55 -6.81
CA ARG A 129 -19.42 6.99 -6.16
C ARG A 129 -20.65 7.58 -6.82
N ARG A 130 -21.41 6.72 -7.51
CA ARG A 130 -22.70 7.03 -8.12
C ARG A 130 -23.81 6.80 -7.11
N VAL A 131 -24.77 7.72 -7.09
CA VAL A 131 -26.08 7.57 -6.46
C VAL A 131 -27.12 7.61 -7.59
N GLU A 132 -27.83 6.50 -7.74
CA GLU A 132 -28.79 6.27 -8.84
C GLU A 132 -30.13 6.96 -8.56
N ASN A 133 -30.81 7.37 -9.63
CA ASN A 133 -32.13 8.01 -9.57
C ASN A 133 -32.21 9.22 -8.61
N PHE A 134 -31.13 10.00 -8.51
CA PHE A 134 -31.10 11.23 -7.74
C PHE A 134 -31.27 12.44 -8.66
N ARG A 135 -32.27 13.27 -8.36
CA ARG A 135 -32.50 14.54 -9.02
C ARG A 135 -32.13 15.67 -8.06
N LEU A 136 -31.09 16.42 -8.43
CA LEU A 136 -30.70 17.61 -7.68
C LEU A 136 -31.78 18.69 -7.79
N MET A 137 -32.22 19.22 -6.65
CA MET A 137 -33.22 20.28 -6.57
C MET A 137 -32.57 21.66 -6.53
N HIS A 138 -31.51 21.82 -5.76
CA HIS A 138 -30.81 23.08 -5.55
C HIS A 138 -29.31 22.93 -5.79
N GLN A 139 -28.73 23.78 -6.63
CA GLN A 139 -27.29 23.77 -6.91
C GLN A 139 -26.45 24.12 -5.68
N THR A 140 -27.03 24.84 -4.71
CA THR A 140 -26.43 25.17 -3.42
C THR A 140 -26.07 23.94 -2.57
N ALA A 141 -26.61 22.76 -2.88
CA ALA A 141 -26.22 21.51 -2.24
C ALA A 141 -24.73 21.19 -2.45
N PHE A 142 -24.14 21.64 -3.57
CA PHE A 142 -22.72 21.43 -3.84
C PHE A 142 -21.78 22.31 -3.01
N ASN A 143 -22.27 23.34 -2.31
CA ASN A 143 -21.45 24.14 -1.41
C ASN A 143 -20.79 23.27 -0.31
N ALA A 144 -21.49 22.22 0.13
CA ALA A 144 -20.92 21.25 1.07
C ALA A 144 -19.71 20.50 0.49
N ILE A 145 -19.76 20.16 -0.80
CA ILE A 145 -18.67 19.47 -1.51
C ILE A 145 -17.44 20.39 -1.63
N GLU A 146 -17.64 21.69 -1.86
CA GLU A 146 -16.54 22.66 -1.86
C GLU A 146 -15.86 22.78 -0.49
N MET A 147 -16.63 22.71 0.60
CA MET A 147 -16.07 22.67 1.96
C MET A 147 -15.29 21.37 2.17
N TRP A 148 -15.86 20.22 1.81
CA TRP A 148 -15.21 18.92 1.91
C TRP A 148 -13.92 18.81 1.08
N ALA A 149 -13.85 19.46 -0.09
CA ALA A 149 -12.66 19.47 -0.94
C ALA A 149 -11.46 20.19 -0.28
N ARG A 150 -11.71 21.07 0.70
CA ARG A 150 -10.69 21.76 1.51
C ARG A 150 -10.20 20.93 2.69
N VAL A 151 -11.00 19.98 3.18
CA VAL A 151 -10.62 19.10 4.29
C VAL A 151 -9.54 18.12 3.82
N ARG A 152 -8.38 18.13 4.50
CA ARG A 152 -7.26 17.23 4.23
C ARG A 152 -6.84 16.51 5.50
N HIS A 153 -6.97 15.18 5.50
CA HIS A 153 -6.53 14.34 6.60
C HIS A 153 -6.16 12.94 6.09
N PRO A 154 -5.09 12.30 6.58
CA PRO A 154 -4.67 10.98 6.12
C PRO A 154 -5.75 9.90 6.27
N ASN A 155 -6.64 10.04 7.26
CA ASN A 155 -7.73 9.10 7.55
C ASN A 155 -9.10 9.52 6.98
N ILE A 156 -9.13 10.46 6.03
CA ILE A 156 -10.34 10.83 5.29
C ILE A 156 -10.02 10.63 3.80
N VAL A 157 -10.88 9.94 3.06
CA VAL A 157 -10.75 9.89 1.60
C VAL A 157 -11.16 11.26 1.06
N ARG A 158 -10.22 11.96 0.42
CA ARG A 158 -10.43 13.31 -0.05
C ARG A 158 -11.55 13.36 -1.09
N VAL A 159 -12.49 14.28 -0.89
CA VAL A 159 -13.51 14.64 -1.87
C VAL A 159 -12.87 15.58 -2.91
N LYS A 160 -13.10 15.31 -4.18
CA LYS A 160 -12.54 16.10 -5.29
C LYS A 160 -13.59 17.05 -5.85
N GLU A 161 -14.71 16.49 -6.29
CA GLU A 161 -15.82 17.24 -6.87
C GLU A 161 -17.08 16.38 -6.84
N ALA A 162 -18.22 16.99 -7.16
CA ALA A 162 -19.48 16.30 -7.37
C ALA A 162 -20.24 16.94 -8.53
N PHE A 163 -20.98 16.11 -9.25
CA PHE A 163 -21.77 16.56 -10.39
C PHE A 163 -22.94 15.61 -10.65
N THR A 164 -23.93 16.09 -11.38
CA THR A 164 -25.04 15.26 -11.85
C THR A 164 -24.87 14.90 -13.32
N THR A 165 -25.28 13.69 -13.70
CA THR A 165 -25.17 13.21 -15.08
C THR A 165 -26.40 12.41 -15.48
N ARG A 166 -26.66 12.37 -16.79
CA ARG A 166 -27.69 11.52 -17.43
C ARG A 166 -27.10 10.40 -18.29
N SER A 167 -25.78 10.28 -18.33
CA SER A 167 -25.09 9.37 -19.26
C SER A 167 -25.34 7.89 -18.95
N PHE A 168 -25.76 7.56 -17.73
CA PHE A 168 -26.17 6.21 -17.33
C PHE A 168 -27.66 5.91 -17.61
N ALA A 169 -28.32 6.70 -18.46
CA ALA A 169 -29.76 6.61 -18.76
C ALA A 169 -30.71 6.86 -17.57
N ASP A 170 -30.22 7.41 -16.47
CA ASP A 170 -30.99 7.91 -15.33
C ASP A 170 -30.43 9.26 -14.83
N ASN A 171 -31.16 9.96 -13.95
CA ASN A 171 -30.56 11.11 -13.25
C ASN A 171 -29.69 10.56 -12.12
N SER A 172 -28.38 10.75 -12.22
CA SER A 172 -27.41 10.26 -11.25
C SER A 172 -26.60 11.39 -10.64
N LEU A 173 -26.34 11.31 -9.33
CA LEU A 173 -25.31 12.10 -8.66
C LEU A 173 -24.01 11.30 -8.64
N ILE A 174 -22.91 11.91 -9.04
CA ILE A 174 -21.56 11.37 -8.93
C ILE A 174 -20.78 12.24 -7.95
N VAL A 175 -20.12 11.61 -6.98
CA VAL A 175 -19.11 12.26 -6.14
C VAL A 175 -17.77 11.58 -6.39
N ALA A 176 -16.77 12.37 -6.76
CA ALA A 176 -15.43 11.92 -7.07
C ALA A 176 -14.52 12.03 -5.84
N TYR A 177 -13.73 10.99 -5.61
CA TYR A 177 -12.81 10.87 -4.49
C TYR A 177 -11.44 10.39 -4.97
N ASP A 178 -10.40 10.64 -4.16
CA ASP A 178 -9.09 10.02 -4.39
C ASP A 178 -9.19 8.48 -4.40
N TYR A 179 -8.46 7.83 -5.31
CA TYR A 179 -8.44 6.38 -5.41
C TYR A 179 -7.43 5.74 -4.46
N HIS A 180 -7.87 4.69 -3.75
CA HIS A 180 -7.01 3.85 -2.92
C HIS A 180 -7.13 2.41 -3.38
N ALA A 181 -6.09 1.93 -4.05
CA ALA A 181 -6.03 0.56 -4.54
C ALA A 181 -6.02 -0.46 -3.38
N ASN A 182 -6.60 -1.64 -3.64
CA ASN A 182 -6.71 -2.74 -2.67
C ASN A 182 -7.40 -2.36 -1.36
N ALA A 183 -8.14 -1.26 -1.34
CA ALA A 183 -8.94 -0.86 -0.20
C ALA A 183 -10.04 -1.91 0.06
N LYS A 184 -10.17 -2.34 1.31
CA LYS A 184 -11.26 -3.21 1.76
C LYS A 184 -12.09 -2.47 2.79
N THR A 185 -13.39 -2.74 2.85
CA THR A 185 -14.19 -2.21 3.96
C THR A 185 -13.80 -2.91 5.27
N LEU A 186 -13.97 -2.24 6.42
CA LEU A 186 -13.85 -2.90 7.73
C LEU A 186 -14.77 -4.12 7.84
N TYR A 187 -15.93 -4.06 7.19
CA TYR A 187 -16.84 -5.18 7.08
C TYR A 187 -16.20 -6.37 6.35
N ASP A 188 -15.61 -6.18 5.17
CA ASP A 188 -14.97 -7.27 4.42
C ASP A 188 -13.74 -7.84 5.14
N GLU A 189 -13.00 -7.01 5.86
CA GLU A 189 -11.78 -7.43 6.54
C GLU A 189 -12.06 -8.28 7.80
N HIS A 190 -13.01 -7.82 8.63
CA HIS A 190 -13.25 -8.38 9.96
C HIS A 190 -14.59 -9.10 10.10
N ILE A 191 -15.68 -8.54 9.56
CA ILE A 191 -17.06 -8.97 9.88
C ILE A 191 -17.61 -10.02 8.91
N LYS A 192 -17.27 -9.91 7.63
CA LYS A 192 -17.79 -10.78 6.58
C LYS A 192 -17.44 -12.24 6.91
N PRO A 193 -18.42 -13.15 6.99
CA PRO A 193 -18.17 -14.55 7.25
C PRO A 193 -17.16 -15.11 6.24
N LYS A 194 -16.01 -15.55 6.73
CA LYS A 194 -14.99 -16.21 5.91
C LYS A 194 -15.42 -17.67 5.72
N VAL A 195 -15.17 -18.21 4.53
CA VAL A 195 -15.51 -19.60 4.20
C VAL A 195 -14.85 -20.52 5.25
N PRO A 196 -15.60 -21.48 5.86
CA PRO A 196 -15.03 -22.37 6.86
C PRO A 196 -13.83 -23.13 6.29
N THR A 197 -12.70 -23.06 6.97
CA THR A 197 -11.52 -23.84 6.60
C THR A 197 -11.55 -25.19 7.30
N PHE A 198 -11.31 -26.27 6.56
CA PHE A 198 -11.03 -27.57 7.14
C PHE A 198 -9.65 -27.53 7.80
N GLN A 199 -9.63 -27.56 9.13
CA GLN A 199 -8.42 -27.78 9.91
C GLN A 199 -8.60 -29.04 10.74
N ASN A 200 -7.62 -29.96 10.66
CA ASN A 200 -7.63 -31.23 11.38
C ASN A 200 -8.92 -32.07 11.18
N GLY A 201 -9.46 -32.11 9.95
CA GLY A 201 -10.65 -32.89 9.62
C GLY A 201 -11.97 -32.35 10.18
N ARG A 202 -11.98 -31.15 10.77
CA ARG A 202 -13.19 -30.47 11.26
C ARG A 202 -13.39 -29.14 10.54
N LEU A 203 -14.64 -28.85 10.18
CA LEU A 203 -15.08 -27.52 9.74
C LEU A 203 -15.03 -26.58 10.95
N GLN A 204 -14.06 -25.66 10.98
CA GLN A 204 -14.02 -24.59 11.98
C GLN A 204 -14.40 -23.26 11.34
N ALA A 205 -15.40 -22.59 11.93
CA ALA A 205 -15.70 -21.21 11.61
C ALA A 205 -14.57 -20.32 12.16
N GLN A 206 -13.94 -19.52 11.29
CA GLN A 206 -12.93 -18.55 11.74
C GLN A 206 -13.62 -17.34 12.37
N THR A 207 -13.79 -17.35 13.69
CA THR A 207 -14.08 -16.13 14.45
C THR A 207 -12.77 -15.50 14.90
N THR A 208 -12.29 -14.49 14.16
CA THR A 208 -11.07 -13.76 14.53
C THR A 208 -11.43 -12.58 15.41
N VAL A 209 -11.14 -12.68 16.71
CA VAL A 209 -11.19 -11.52 17.62
C VAL A 209 -10.10 -10.54 17.18
N ILE A 210 -10.46 -9.26 17.05
CA ILE A 210 -9.52 -8.22 16.65
C ILE A 210 -8.58 -7.96 17.84
N PRO A 211 -7.24 -8.02 17.67
CA PRO A 211 -6.33 -7.68 18.75
C PRO A 211 -6.56 -6.26 19.25
N GLU A 212 -6.57 -6.08 20.58
CA GLU A 212 -6.85 -4.80 21.22
C GLU A 212 -5.94 -3.67 20.72
N ARG A 213 -4.65 -3.94 20.46
CA ARG A 213 -3.72 -2.96 19.87
C ARG A 213 -4.23 -2.42 18.53
N VAL A 214 -4.74 -3.29 17.66
CA VAL A 214 -5.26 -2.89 16.35
C VAL A 214 -6.52 -2.04 16.52
N LEU A 215 -7.37 -2.40 17.48
CA LEU A 215 -8.58 -1.65 17.77
C LEU A 215 -8.28 -0.25 18.30
N TRP A 216 -7.29 -0.10 19.18
CA TRP A 216 -6.83 1.22 19.65
C TRP A 216 -6.29 2.08 18.51
N SER A 217 -5.51 1.50 17.59
CA SER A 217 -5.06 2.19 16.39
C SER A 217 -6.24 2.70 15.54
N TYR A 218 -7.28 1.89 15.38
CA TYR A 218 -8.51 2.30 14.69
C TYR A 218 -9.23 3.43 15.42
N ILE A 219 -9.34 3.34 16.74
CA ILE A 219 -9.99 4.37 17.56
C ILE A 219 -9.26 5.70 17.42
N ILE A 220 -7.92 5.69 17.50
CA ILE A 220 -7.09 6.89 17.38
C ILE A 220 -7.23 7.54 15.99
N GLN A 221 -7.12 6.74 14.93
CA GLN A 221 -7.23 7.23 13.55
C GLN A 221 -8.60 7.81 13.23
N LEU A 222 -9.68 7.15 13.69
CA LEU A 222 -11.04 7.67 13.50
C LEU A 222 -11.29 8.91 14.37
N SER A 223 -10.78 8.95 15.60
CA SER A 223 -10.94 10.12 16.47
C SER A 223 -10.26 11.34 15.88
N GLY A 224 -9.04 11.20 15.35
CA GLY A 224 -8.33 12.27 14.65
C GLY A 224 -9.08 12.76 13.40
N ALA A 225 -9.64 11.83 12.60
CA ALA A 225 -10.44 12.20 11.44
C ALA A 225 -11.71 12.98 11.82
N ILE A 226 -12.45 12.51 12.83
CA ILE A 226 -13.68 13.14 13.31
C ILE A 226 -13.37 14.53 13.88
N SER A 227 -12.29 14.68 14.65
CA SER A 227 -11.88 15.97 15.20
C SER A 227 -11.71 17.01 14.11
N VAL A 228 -10.95 16.70 13.05
CA VAL A 228 -10.73 17.63 11.93
C VAL A 228 -12.02 17.96 11.18
N ILE A 229 -12.94 17.00 11.05
CA ILE A 229 -14.25 17.24 10.43
C ILE A 229 -15.09 18.20 11.30
N HIS A 230 -15.11 17.98 12.60
CA HIS A 230 -15.88 18.79 13.56
C HIS A 230 -15.32 20.21 13.66
N ASP A 231 -13.98 20.36 13.68
CA ASP A 231 -13.29 21.65 13.70
C ASP A 231 -13.54 22.47 12.41
N ALA A 232 -13.80 21.78 11.28
CA ALA A 232 -14.20 22.41 10.03
C ALA A 232 -15.69 22.82 9.98
N GLY A 233 -16.45 22.60 11.06
CA GLY A 233 -17.89 22.87 11.10
C GLY A 233 -18.73 21.90 10.27
N LEU A 234 -18.20 20.71 9.99
CA LEU A 234 -18.87 19.64 9.26
C LEU A 234 -19.21 18.47 10.20
N ALA A 235 -19.96 17.49 9.69
CA ALA A 235 -20.21 16.21 10.33
C ALA A 235 -19.93 15.08 9.33
N ALA A 236 -19.37 13.96 9.78
CA ALA A 236 -18.96 12.86 8.92
C ALA A 236 -20.17 12.13 8.32
N ARG A 237 -21.25 11.99 9.10
CA ARG A 237 -22.57 11.41 8.77
C ARG A 237 -22.56 9.96 8.26
N MET A 238 -21.39 9.33 8.12
CA MET A 238 -21.15 8.08 7.41
C MET A 238 -20.08 7.20 8.08
N ILE A 239 -20.23 6.97 9.39
CA ILE A 239 -19.28 6.17 10.16
C ILE A 239 -19.84 4.76 10.40
N ASP A 240 -19.56 3.85 9.46
CA ASP A 240 -19.95 2.45 9.58
C ASP A 240 -18.93 1.50 8.93
N ALA A 241 -19.04 0.20 9.23
CA ALA A 241 -18.06 -0.79 8.81
C ALA A 241 -17.97 -0.97 7.29
N THR A 242 -19.01 -0.59 6.54
CA THR A 242 -19.05 -0.65 5.07
C THR A 242 -18.54 0.62 4.40
N LYS A 243 -18.28 1.69 5.17
CA LYS A 243 -17.83 3.00 4.67
C LYS A 243 -16.48 3.42 5.21
N VAL A 244 -15.96 2.75 6.22
CA VAL A 244 -14.56 2.88 6.64
C VAL A 244 -13.70 1.85 5.91
N LEU A 245 -12.67 2.33 5.22
CA LEU A 245 -11.76 1.53 4.40
C LEU A 245 -10.46 1.24 5.12
N VAL A 246 -9.97 0.00 4.98
CA VAL A 246 -8.62 -0.44 5.31
C VAL A 246 -7.83 -0.45 4.00
N THR A 247 -6.79 0.37 3.94
CA THR A 247 -6.01 0.64 2.70
C THR A 247 -4.57 0.14 2.75
N GLY A 248 -4.16 -0.39 3.90
CA GLY A 248 -2.82 -0.87 4.18
C GLY A 248 -2.82 -1.56 5.54
N LYS A 249 -1.64 -1.83 6.10
CA LYS A 249 -1.54 -2.42 7.44
C LYS A 249 -2.10 -1.45 8.48
N ASN A 250 -3.27 -1.79 9.03
CA ASN A 250 -3.99 -1.02 10.04
C ASN A 250 -4.32 0.44 9.69
N ARG A 251 -4.29 0.82 8.41
CA ARG A 251 -4.49 2.22 7.99
C ARG A 251 -5.93 2.46 7.54
N LEU A 252 -6.69 3.19 8.35
CA LEU A 252 -8.09 3.49 8.12
C LEU A 252 -8.32 4.78 7.33
N ARG A 253 -9.41 4.82 6.56
CA ARG A 253 -9.93 6.03 5.92
C ARG A 253 -11.45 6.04 5.94
N ILE A 254 -12.07 7.11 6.43
CA ILE A 254 -13.51 7.34 6.27
C ILE A 254 -13.77 7.68 4.80
N SER A 255 -14.57 6.86 4.12
CA SER A 255 -14.96 7.10 2.73
C SER A 255 -16.34 7.77 2.65
N SER A 256 -16.68 8.24 1.45
CA SER A 256 -18.05 8.66 1.13
C SER A 256 -18.54 9.90 1.90
N CYS A 257 -17.63 10.71 2.47
CA CYS A 257 -17.95 12.01 3.05
C CYS A 257 -18.56 12.96 2.00
N GLY A 258 -19.46 13.87 2.42
CA GLY A 258 -20.09 14.84 1.54
C GLY A 258 -21.34 14.36 0.81
N ILE A 259 -21.58 13.05 0.69
CA ILE A 259 -22.76 12.53 0.00
C ILE A 259 -24.04 12.85 0.76
N VAL A 260 -24.07 12.60 2.07
CA VAL A 260 -25.27 12.84 2.89
C VAL A 260 -25.61 14.34 2.93
N ASP A 261 -24.58 15.20 2.93
CA ASP A 261 -24.74 16.65 2.88
C ASP A 261 -25.45 17.12 1.60
N VAL A 262 -25.17 16.48 0.46
CA VAL A 262 -25.86 16.77 -0.81
C VAL A 262 -27.26 16.14 -0.82
N LEU A 263 -27.40 14.89 -0.40
CA LEU A 263 -28.68 14.16 -0.46
C LEU A 263 -29.73 14.73 0.51
N MET A 264 -29.29 15.23 1.67
CA MET A 264 -30.16 15.76 2.72
C MET A 264 -30.02 17.28 2.87
N HIS A 265 -29.67 17.99 1.79
CA HIS A 265 -29.47 19.45 1.81
C HIS A 265 -30.67 20.23 2.36
N ASP A 266 -31.89 19.80 2.03
CA ASP A 266 -33.12 20.47 2.44
C ASP A 266 -33.50 20.20 3.90
N ALA A 267 -33.03 19.07 4.45
CA ALA A 267 -33.23 18.70 5.85
C ALA A 267 -32.19 19.40 6.73
N ARG A 268 -32.31 20.73 6.86
CA ARG A 268 -31.42 21.54 7.70
C ARG A 268 -31.49 21.04 9.15
N GLN A 269 -30.42 20.36 9.56
CA GLN A 269 -30.22 19.90 10.93
C GLN A 269 -29.11 20.73 11.56
N ASP A 270 -29.20 20.92 12.87
CA ASP A 270 -28.13 21.56 13.63
C ASP A 270 -26.84 20.73 13.52
N VAL A 271 -25.72 21.39 13.21
CA VAL A 271 -24.42 20.73 13.03
C VAL A 271 -23.99 20.06 14.34
N GLY A 272 -24.25 20.69 15.49
CA GLY A 272 -23.96 20.11 16.80
C GLY A 272 -24.68 18.78 17.00
N MET A 273 -25.95 18.69 16.62
CA MET A 273 -26.69 17.41 16.64
C MET A 273 -26.08 16.36 15.71
N LEU A 274 -25.71 16.73 14.49
CA LEU A 274 -25.06 15.81 13.54
C LEU A 274 -23.71 15.30 14.06
N GLN A 275 -22.94 16.17 14.72
CA GLN A 275 -21.67 15.79 15.35
C GLN A 275 -21.88 14.83 16.54
N GLN A 276 -22.97 14.97 17.30
CA GLN A 276 -23.34 13.99 18.33
C GLN A 276 -23.73 12.64 17.72
N GLU A 277 -24.43 12.64 16.58
CA GLU A 277 -24.76 11.42 15.84
C GLU A 277 -23.49 10.70 15.33
N ASP A 278 -22.47 11.44 14.88
CA ASP A 278 -21.17 10.86 14.48
C ASP A 278 -20.55 10.04 15.62
N LEU A 279 -20.54 10.58 16.84
CA LEU A 279 -19.99 9.88 18.01
C LEU A 279 -20.79 8.60 18.33
N VAL A 280 -22.12 8.64 18.18
CA VAL A 280 -22.95 7.45 18.34
C VAL A 280 -22.68 6.42 17.26
N MET A 281 -22.57 6.83 15.99
CA MET A 281 -22.22 5.95 14.88
C MET A 281 -20.85 5.29 15.08
N PHE A 282 -19.88 6.06 15.57
CA PHE A 282 -18.56 5.53 15.93
C PHE A 282 -18.65 4.49 17.06
N GLY A 283 -19.46 4.76 18.10
CA GLY A 283 -19.73 3.77 19.15
C GLY A 283 -20.35 2.48 18.60
N ARG A 284 -21.36 2.59 17.72
CA ARG A 284 -21.99 1.44 17.06
C ARG A 284 -20.99 0.64 16.23
N LEU A 285 -20.10 1.32 15.51
CA LEU A 285 -19.01 0.68 14.76
C LEU A 285 -18.08 -0.09 15.70
N LEU A 286 -17.67 0.50 16.83
CA LEU A 286 -16.81 -0.15 17.81
C LEU A 286 -17.46 -1.42 18.37
N PHE A 287 -18.73 -1.37 18.76
CA PHE A 287 -19.47 -2.56 19.18
C PHE A 287 -19.56 -3.63 18.08
N ALA A 288 -19.79 -3.22 16.82
CA ALA A 288 -19.87 -4.15 15.70
C ALA A 288 -18.54 -4.87 15.45
N LEU A 289 -17.41 -4.16 15.57
CA LEU A 289 -16.07 -4.73 15.45
C LEU A 289 -15.75 -5.69 16.61
N CYS A 290 -16.02 -5.28 17.85
CA CYS A 290 -15.74 -6.10 19.02
C CYS A 290 -16.57 -7.38 19.08
N CYS A 291 -17.83 -7.32 18.65
CA CYS A 291 -18.75 -8.45 18.65
C CYS A 291 -18.73 -9.26 17.34
N ASN A 292 -17.94 -8.82 16.35
CA ASN A 292 -17.92 -9.36 15.00
C ASN A 292 -19.31 -9.47 14.35
N ASN A 293 -20.17 -8.47 14.58
CA ASN A 293 -21.58 -8.50 14.17
C ASN A 293 -22.16 -7.08 14.01
N LEU A 294 -22.67 -6.75 12.82
CA LEU A 294 -23.33 -5.46 12.56
C LEU A 294 -24.59 -5.24 13.40
N ALA A 295 -25.28 -6.32 13.79
CA ALA A 295 -26.48 -6.26 14.61
C ALA A 295 -26.21 -6.26 16.13
N ALA A 296 -24.94 -6.12 16.56
CA ALA A 296 -24.57 -6.16 17.98
C ALA A 296 -25.40 -5.17 18.83
N MET A 297 -25.71 -4.00 18.27
CA MET A 297 -26.45 -2.95 18.97
C MET A 297 -27.94 -3.24 19.16
N ASN A 298 -28.50 -4.27 18.49
CA ASN A 298 -29.89 -4.68 18.73
C ASN A 298 -30.07 -5.30 20.13
N THR A 299 -28.99 -5.80 20.72
CA THR A 299 -28.99 -6.36 22.08
C THR A 299 -27.79 -5.84 22.84
N LEU A 300 -27.88 -4.59 23.31
CA LEU A 300 -26.76 -3.89 23.95
C LEU A 300 -26.19 -4.65 25.16
N SER A 301 -27.03 -5.28 25.99
CA SER A 301 -26.58 -6.07 27.16
C SER A 301 -25.59 -7.17 26.75
N LYS A 302 -25.96 -7.98 25.76
CA LYS A 302 -25.12 -9.07 25.22
C LYS A 302 -23.84 -8.52 24.56
N ALA A 303 -23.93 -7.39 23.88
CA ALA A 303 -22.76 -6.75 23.26
C ALA A 303 -21.77 -6.27 24.34
N VAL A 304 -22.25 -5.68 25.43
CA VAL A 304 -21.42 -5.24 26.56
C VAL A 304 -20.80 -6.42 27.32
N GLU A 305 -21.51 -7.52 27.50
CA GLU A 305 -20.96 -8.75 28.08
C GLU A 305 -19.82 -9.31 27.22
N THR A 306 -20.03 -9.37 25.90
CA THR A 306 -19.01 -9.82 24.95
C THR A 306 -17.77 -8.93 24.99
N LEU A 307 -17.96 -7.62 25.06
CA LEU A 307 -16.89 -6.64 25.19
C LEU A 307 -16.11 -6.81 26.49
N THR A 308 -16.81 -6.98 27.61
CA THR A 308 -16.20 -7.16 28.95
C THR A 308 -15.37 -8.44 29.04
N ARG A 309 -15.74 -9.49 28.30
CA ARG A 309 -14.99 -10.74 28.24
C ARG A 309 -13.78 -10.70 27.31
N GLY A 310 -13.86 -9.91 26.23
CA GLY A 310 -12.86 -9.92 25.16
C GLY A 310 -11.81 -8.82 25.22
N TYR A 311 -12.09 -7.70 25.90
CA TYR A 311 -11.30 -6.48 25.83
C TYR A 311 -11.15 -5.81 27.20
N SER A 312 -10.18 -4.88 27.31
CA SER A 312 -9.97 -4.10 28.53
C SER A 312 -11.17 -3.24 28.94
N SER A 313 -11.19 -2.85 30.22
CA SER A 313 -12.14 -1.87 30.76
C SER A 313 -12.11 -0.54 30.03
N ASP A 314 -10.96 -0.15 29.48
CA ASP A 314 -10.78 1.13 28.81
C ASP A 314 -11.53 1.16 27.47
N ILE A 315 -11.47 0.09 26.68
CA ILE A 315 -12.29 -0.04 25.45
C ILE A 315 -13.76 0.00 25.83
N LYS A 316 -14.15 -0.71 26.90
CA LYS A 316 -15.54 -0.70 27.39
C LYS A 316 -16.00 0.71 27.74
N ASN A 317 -15.19 1.46 28.48
CA ASN A 317 -15.50 2.83 28.88
C ASN A 317 -15.63 3.75 27.66
N VAL A 318 -14.72 3.65 26.70
CA VAL A 318 -14.79 4.39 25.43
C VAL A 318 -16.05 4.04 24.64
N ALA A 319 -16.37 2.75 24.48
CA ALA A 319 -17.55 2.31 23.73
C ALA A 319 -18.85 2.81 24.38
N LEU A 320 -18.96 2.72 25.70
CA LEU A 320 -20.11 3.23 26.46
C LEU A 320 -20.23 4.75 26.40
N TYR A 321 -19.11 5.47 26.48
CA TYR A 321 -19.07 6.92 26.32
C TYR A 321 -19.61 7.36 24.95
N LEU A 322 -19.19 6.70 23.87
CA LEU A 322 -19.62 7.01 22.51
C LEU A 322 -21.13 6.82 22.30
N ILE A 323 -21.75 5.82 22.93
CA ILE A 323 -23.20 5.57 22.83
C ILE A 323 -24.03 6.26 23.92
N SER A 324 -23.38 6.97 24.86
CA SER A 324 -24.07 7.70 25.92
C SER A 324 -24.97 8.80 25.34
N LYS A 325 -25.94 9.25 26.14
CA LYS A 325 -26.86 10.31 25.73
C LYS A 325 -26.07 11.58 25.35
N PRO A 326 -26.50 12.31 24.30
CA PRO A 326 -25.90 13.60 23.97
C PRO A 326 -25.87 14.51 25.18
N GLY A 327 -24.74 15.17 25.41
CA GLY A 327 -24.55 16.07 26.54
C GLY A 327 -23.40 17.04 26.26
N PRO A 328 -23.30 18.15 27.01
CA PRO A 328 -22.31 19.20 26.75
C PRO A 328 -20.86 18.71 26.89
N HIS A 329 -20.63 17.66 27.69
CA HIS A 329 -19.31 17.03 27.88
C HIS A 329 -19.03 15.88 26.89
N LYS A 330 -19.97 15.58 25.99
CA LYS A 330 -19.80 14.55 24.97
C LYS A 330 -19.14 15.16 23.73
N THR A 331 -17.83 15.30 23.74
CA THR A 331 -17.07 15.90 22.65
C THR A 331 -15.97 14.97 22.17
N ILE A 332 -15.52 15.19 20.94
CA ILE A 332 -14.39 14.43 20.39
C ILE A 332 -13.10 14.67 21.18
N SER A 333 -12.90 15.88 21.71
CA SER A 333 -11.76 16.22 22.55
C SER A 333 -11.72 15.37 23.83
N GLN A 334 -12.86 15.21 24.49
CA GLN A 334 -12.96 14.38 25.69
C GLN A 334 -12.72 12.89 25.39
N LEU A 335 -13.11 12.40 24.20
CA LEU A 335 -12.73 11.06 23.75
C LEU A 335 -11.21 10.92 23.58
N ILE A 336 -10.57 11.92 22.96
CA ILE A 336 -9.11 11.95 22.79
C ILE A 336 -8.40 11.94 24.16
N ASP A 337 -8.93 12.66 25.15
CA ASP A 337 -8.43 12.62 26.52
C ASP A 337 -8.59 11.22 27.16
N MET A 338 -9.71 10.54 26.91
CA MET A 338 -9.96 9.17 27.39
C MET A 338 -9.01 8.12 26.76
N ILE A 339 -8.60 8.30 25.51
CA ILE A 339 -7.62 7.41 24.85
C ILE A 339 -6.29 7.45 25.63
N GLY A 340 -5.90 8.64 26.06
CA GLY A 340 -4.71 8.89 26.87
C GLY A 340 -3.44 9.10 26.04
N LYS A 341 -2.54 9.93 26.58
CA LYS A 341 -1.30 10.38 25.91
C LYS A 341 -0.38 9.22 25.50
N ASN A 342 -0.25 8.19 26.34
CA ASN A 342 0.65 7.06 26.08
C ASN A 342 0.27 6.28 24.82
N ARG A 343 -1.04 6.07 24.56
CA ARG A 343 -1.50 5.36 23.37
C ARG A 343 -1.32 6.20 22.11
N LEU A 344 -1.56 7.51 22.21
CA LEU A 344 -1.30 8.45 21.12
C LEU A 344 0.18 8.50 20.73
N MET A 345 1.08 8.56 21.72
CA MET A 345 2.53 8.52 21.46
C MET A 345 2.96 7.19 20.83
N ALA A 346 2.44 6.06 21.33
CA ALA A 346 2.73 4.75 20.74
C ALA A 346 2.27 4.62 19.28
N GLU A 347 1.12 5.19 18.91
CA GLU A 347 0.71 5.24 17.50
C GLU A 347 1.58 6.20 16.67
N MET A 348 2.04 7.32 17.25
CA MET A 348 2.97 8.23 16.57
C MET A 348 4.31 7.53 16.28
N ASP A 349 4.85 6.80 17.25
CA ASP A 349 6.09 6.02 17.10
C ASP A 349 5.94 4.93 16.03
N GLU A 350 4.78 4.25 15.96
CA GLU A 350 4.52 3.25 14.91
C GLU A 350 4.43 3.89 13.52
N VAL A 351 3.86 5.09 13.41
CA VAL A 351 3.81 5.85 12.15
C VAL A 351 5.22 6.25 11.71
N GLN A 352 6.06 6.75 12.62
CA GLN A 352 7.47 7.09 12.32
C GLN A 352 8.27 5.83 11.94
N GLY A 353 8.15 4.75 12.71
CA GLY A 353 8.78 3.48 12.37
C GLY A 353 8.28 2.88 11.05
N SER A 354 7.06 3.21 10.61
CA SER A 354 6.59 2.86 9.27
C SER A 354 7.21 3.74 8.18
N ALA A 355 7.48 5.02 8.46
CA ALA A 355 8.17 5.91 7.54
C ALA A 355 9.63 5.46 7.35
N ASP A 356 10.35 5.18 8.43
CA ASP A 356 11.74 4.68 8.39
C ASP A 356 11.85 3.38 7.56
N ARG A 357 10.88 2.47 7.73
CA ARG A 357 10.79 1.26 6.92
C ARG A 357 10.63 1.59 5.43
N LEU A 358 9.70 2.48 5.08
CA LEU A 358 9.48 2.88 3.69
C LEU A 358 10.69 3.60 3.10
N GLU A 359 11.39 4.43 3.87
CA GLU A 359 12.61 5.12 3.45
C GLU A 359 13.76 4.14 3.22
N SER A 360 13.92 3.12 4.07
CA SER A 360 14.90 2.06 3.89
C SER A 360 14.64 1.25 2.61
N GLU A 361 13.39 0.88 2.34
CA GLU A 361 13.03 0.19 1.11
C GLU A 361 13.21 1.09 -0.12
N LEU A 362 12.80 2.36 -0.05
CA LEU A 362 12.99 3.33 -1.13
C LEU A 362 14.47 3.53 -1.46
N THR A 363 15.32 3.61 -0.44
CA THR A 363 16.77 3.74 -0.61
C THR A 363 17.34 2.54 -1.36
N SER A 364 16.90 1.33 -1.00
CA SER A 364 17.30 0.10 -1.69
C SER A 364 16.86 0.08 -3.16
N GLU A 365 15.64 0.52 -3.47
CA GLU A 365 15.15 0.62 -4.85
C GLU A 365 15.82 1.74 -5.66
N LEU A 366 16.22 2.84 -5.02
CA LEU A 366 17.01 3.88 -5.66
C LEU A 366 18.39 3.37 -6.06
N GLU A 367 19.05 2.57 -5.19
CA GLU A 367 20.28 1.87 -5.53
C GLU A 367 20.07 0.93 -6.73
N ASN A 368 19.01 0.10 -6.72
CA ASN A 368 18.65 -0.76 -7.85
C ASN A 368 18.52 0.04 -9.16
N GLY A 369 17.78 1.16 -9.13
CA GLY A 369 17.58 2.02 -10.29
C GLY A 369 18.89 2.60 -10.82
N ARG A 370 19.83 2.96 -9.95
CA ARG A 370 21.17 3.44 -10.35
C ARG A 370 21.98 2.33 -11.00
N LEU A 371 21.97 1.14 -10.41
CA LEU A 371 22.66 -0.03 -10.95
C LEU A 371 22.12 -0.44 -12.32
N VAL A 372 20.80 -0.44 -12.52
CA VAL A 372 20.18 -0.73 -13.82
C VAL A 372 20.63 0.29 -14.87
N ARG A 373 20.65 1.59 -14.56
CA ARG A 373 21.14 2.62 -15.48
C ARG A 373 22.62 2.41 -15.83
N LEU A 374 23.44 1.99 -14.87
CA LEU A 374 24.85 1.68 -15.09
C LEU A 374 25.02 0.44 -15.99
N LEU A 375 24.25 -0.62 -15.75
CA LEU A 375 24.20 -1.81 -16.60
C LEU A 375 23.77 -1.46 -18.04
N CYS A 376 22.78 -0.57 -18.21
CA CYS A 376 22.41 -0.07 -19.53
C CYS A 376 23.57 0.65 -20.22
N LYS A 377 24.36 1.48 -19.50
CA LYS A 377 25.56 2.12 -20.06
C LYS A 377 26.57 1.07 -20.55
N PHE A 378 26.83 0.03 -19.75
CA PHE A 378 27.64 -1.11 -20.20
C PHE A 378 27.08 -1.75 -21.47
N GLY A 379 25.77 -2.00 -21.52
CA GLY A 379 25.10 -2.55 -22.70
C GLY A 379 25.23 -1.67 -23.95
N PHE A 380 25.20 -0.34 -23.80
CA PHE A 380 25.42 0.58 -24.92
C PHE A 380 26.86 0.65 -25.40
N ILE A 381 27.85 0.39 -24.54
CA ILE A 381 29.29 0.51 -24.86
C ILE A 381 29.84 -0.82 -25.40
N ASN A 382 29.46 -1.93 -24.77
CA ASN A 382 30.04 -3.24 -25.02
C ASN A 382 29.63 -3.80 -26.40
N GLU A 383 30.59 -4.44 -27.08
CA GLU A 383 30.38 -5.35 -28.22
C GLU A 383 29.50 -4.79 -29.36
N ARG A 384 29.68 -3.52 -29.72
CA ARG A 384 28.93 -2.90 -30.83
C ARG A 384 29.21 -3.56 -32.18
N PRO A 385 28.16 -3.86 -32.98
CA PRO A 385 28.28 -4.57 -34.27
C PRO A 385 28.78 -3.70 -35.42
N GLU A 386 28.99 -2.40 -35.22
CA GLU A 386 29.51 -1.47 -36.25
C GLU A 386 31.03 -1.55 -36.41
N PHE A 387 31.73 -2.19 -35.47
CA PHE A 387 33.20 -2.31 -35.46
C PHE A 387 33.81 -3.72 -35.70
N PRO A 388 33.16 -4.72 -36.34
CA PRO A 388 33.72 -6.06 -36.49
C PRO A 388 34.95 -6.10 -37.42
N ARG A 389 35.15 -5.06 -38.25
CA ARG A 389 36.36 -4.87 -39.07
C ARG A 389 37.37 -3.87 -38.47
N GLN A 390 37.09 -3.31 -37.29
CA GLN A 390 38.03 -2.53 -36.50
C GLN A 390 38.15 -3.13 -35.10
N PRO A 391 38.95 -4.20 -34.92
CA PRO A 391 39.22 -4.82 -33.61
C PRO A 391 39.65 -3.82 -32.53
N ARG A 392 40.22 -2.69 -32.96
CA ARG A 392 40.69 -1.60 -32.11
C ARG A 392 39.61 -0.91 -31.27
N TRP A 393 38.34 -0.87 -31.68
CA TRP A 393 37.32 -0.12 -30.93
C TRP A 393 37.17 -0.60 -29.48
N SER A 394 37.24 -1.91 -29.23
CA SER A 394 37.21 -2.47 -27.87
C SER A 394 38.59 -2.74 -27.25
N GLU A 395 39.67 -2.52 -28.01
CA GLU A 395 41.03 -2.96 -27.65
C GLU A 395 42.02 -1.80 -27.44
N THR A 396 41.57 -0.54 -27.54
CA THR A 396 42.44 0.63 -27.32
C THR A 396 41.90 1.58 -26.26
N GLY A 397 42.78 2.02 -25.35
CA GLY A 397 42.52 3.07 -24.36
C GLY A 397 41.45 2.70 -23.32
N ASP A 398 40.63 3.68 -22.96
CA ASP A 398 39.58 3.61 -21.94
C ASP A 398 38.62 2.42 -22.15
N ARG A 399 38.33 2.08 -23.40
CA ARG A 399 37.39 1.01 -23.78
C ARG A 399 37.94 -0.38 -23.44
N TYR A 400 39.26 -0.56 -23.47
CA TYR A 400 39.91 -1.79 -23.05
C TYR A 400 39.77 -1.99 -21.54
N ILE A 401 39.93 -0.92 -20.75
CA ILE A 401 39.70 -0.95 -19.29
C ILE A 401 38.26 -1.36 -18.98
N ILE A 402 37.28 -0.81 -19.71
CA ILE A 402 35.85 -1.17 -19.54
C ILE A 402 35.61 -2.66 -19.87
N LYS A 403 36.21 -3.18 -20.94
CA LYS A 403 36.12 -4.60 -21.33
C LYS A 403 36.67 -5.52 -20.24
N LEU A 404 37.85 -5.21 -19.70
CA LEU A 404 38.45 -5.99 -18.62
C LEU A 404 37.64 -5.90 -17.33
N PHE A 405 37.12 -4.72 -17.00
CA PHE A 405 36.25 -4.55 -15.83
C PHE A 405 34.97 -5.36 -15.95
N ARG A 406 34.35 -5.40 -17.13
CA ARG A 406 33.19 -6.27 -17.39
C ARG A 406 33.54 -7.73 -17.13
N ASP A 407 34.68 -8.20 -17.63
CA ASP A 407 35.10 -9.59 -17.43
C ASP A 407 35.36 -9.88 -15.94
N TYR A 408 36.00 -8.95 -15.21
CA TYR A 408 36.19 -9.03 -13.75
C TYR A 408 34.87 -9.11 -12.95
N VAL A 409 33.82 -8.43 -13.41
CA VAL A 409 32.53 -8.40 -12.71
C VAL A 409 31.63 -9.58 -13.09
N PHE A 410 31.49 -9.89 -14.38
CA PHE A 410 30.46 -10.80 -14.88
C PHE A 410 30.98 -12.16 -15.34
N HIS A 411 32.28 -12.29 -15.62
CA HIS A 411 32.88 -13.51 -16.17
C HIS A 411 33.89 -14.13 -15.19
N GLN A 412 33.55 -14.15 -13.90
CA GLN A 412 34.35 -14.83 -12.90
C GLN A 412 34.36 -16.34 -13.12
N VAL A 413 35.52 -16.96 -12.90
CA VAL A 413 35.70 -18.42 -12.92
C VAL A 413 36.30 -18.89 -11.59
N ASP A 414 35.99 -20.12 -11.18
CA ASP A 414 36.61 -20.75 -10.01
C ASP A 414 37.98 -21.35 -10.35
N GLU A 415 38.65 -21.94 -9.36
CA GLU A 415 39.96 -22.61 -9.52
C GLU A 415 39.93 -23.76 -10.55
N ASN A 416 38.74 -24.31 -10.84
CA ASN A 416 38.55 -25.39 -11.80
C ASN A 416 38.10 -24.87 -13.18
N GLY A 417 38.00 -23.56 -13.36
CA GLY A 417 37.55 -22.93 -14.60
C GLY A 417 36.02 -22.89 -14.80
N ASN A 418 35.23 -23.25 -13.79
CA ASN A 418 33.77 -23.18 -13.88
C ASN A 418 33.28 -21.74 -13.71
N PRO A 419 32.24 -21.31 -14.44
CA PRO A 419 31.68 -19.96 -14.30
C PRO A 419 31.05 -19.74 -12.92
N VAL A 420 31.40 -18.63 -12.27
CA VAL A 420 30.90 -18.22 -10.95
C VAL A 420 29.83 -17.16 -11.11
N VAL A 421 28.59 -17.50 -10.75
CA VAL A 421 27.46 -16.56 -10.74
C VAL A 421 27.22 -16.05 -9.32
N ASN A 422 27.97 -15.00 -8.92
CA ASN A 422 27.87 -14.40 -7.60
C ASN A 422 27.33 -12.96 -7.67
N LEU A 423 26.03 -12.82 -7.44
CA LEU A 423 25.37 -11.50 -7.47
C LEU A 423 25.87 -10.56 -6.35
N SER A 424 26.35 -11.07 -5.22
CA SER A 424 26.94 -10.23 -4.16
C SER A 424 28.22 -9.54 -4.64
N HIS A 425 29.04 -10.24 -5.43
CA HIS A 425 30.23 -9.65 -6.05
C HIS A 425 29.85 -8.57 -7.04
N VAL A 426 28.91 -8.88 -7.94
CA VAL A 426 28.42 -7.94 -8.95
C VAL A 426 27.88 -6.67 -8.32
N LEU A 427 26.97 -6.78 -7.34
CA LEU A 427 26.39 -5.62 -6.67
C LEU A 427 27.44 -4.79 -5.94
N THR A 428 28.39 -5.43 -5.26
CA THR A 428 29.47 -4.72 -4.55
C THR A 428 30.36 -3.95 -5.53
N CYS A 429 30.75 -4.56 -6.64
CA CYS A 429 31.60 -3.92 -7.64
C CYS A 429 30.86 -2.76 -8.32
N LEU A 430 29.59 -2.94 -8.70
CA LEU A 430 28.82 -1.88 -9.34
C LEU A 430 28.52 -0.72 -8.38
N ASN A 431 28.27 -0.98 -7.09
CA ASN A 431 28.11 0.07 -6.09
C ASN A 431 29.40 0.87 -5.89
N LYS A 432 30.56 0.20 -5.82
CA LYS A 432 31.87 0.87 -5.76
C LYS A 432 32.15 1.70 -7.02
N LEU A 433 31.78 1.16 -8.19
CA LEU A 433 31.89 1.86 -9.47
C LEU A 433 30.98 3.08 -9.54
N ASP A 434 29.72 2.96 -9.13
CA ASP A 434 28.75 4.06 -9.15
C ASP A 434 29.15 5.18 -8.16
N CYS A 435 29.69 4.81 -6.99
CA CYS A 435 30.31 5.76 -6.07
C CYS A 435 31.58 6.41 -6.67
N GLY A 436 32.38 5.64 -7.41
CA GLY A 436 33.67 6.07 -7.93
C GLY A 436 34.74 6.08 -6.84
N THR A 437 34.88 4.96 -6.12
CA THR A 437 35.83 4.86 -5.01
C THR A 437 37.29 4.85 -5.49
N GLU A 438 38.21 5.27 -4.62
CA GLU A 438 39.67 5.22 -4.86
C GLU A 438 40.26 3.81 -4.65
N GLU A 439 39.41 2.82 -4.31
CA GLU A 439 39.82 1.42 -4.16
C GLU A 439 40.33 0.90 -5.50
N ARG A 440 41.54 0.33 -5.49
CA ARG A 440 42.19 -0.22 -6.68
C ARG A 440 41.91 -1.71 -6.81
N ILE A 441 41.57 -2.11 -8.03
CA ILE A 441 41.35 -3.49 -8.44
C ILE A 441 42.37 -3.88 -9.51
N MET A 442 42.67 -5.17 -9.55
CA MET A 442 43.53 -5.77 -10.56
C MET A 442 42.67 -6.36 -11.68
N LEU A 443 42.85 -5.85 -12.89
CA LEU A 443 42.19 -6.29 -14.10
C LEU A 443 43.18 -7.09 -14.94
N VAL A 444 42.84 -8.35 -15.22
CA VAL A 444 43.70 -9.28 -15.96
C VAL A 444 43.07 -9.58 -17.32
N SER A 445 43.88 -9.57 -18.39
CA SER A 445 43.44 -9.96 -19.72
C SER A 445 43.19 -11.46 -19.81
N ARG A 446 42.38 -11.90 -20.78
CA ARG A 446 41.98 -13.32 -20.94
C ARG A 446 43.14 -14.25 -21.28
N ASP A 447 44.19 -13.71 -21.88
CA ASP A 447 45.44 -14.41 -22.19
C ASP A 447 46.44 -14.38 -21.01
N GLU A 448 46.07 -13.75 -19.89
CA GLU A 448 46.89 -13.56 -18.69
C GLU A 448 48.20 -12.81 -18.92
N GLN A 449 48.40 -12.21 -20.10
CA GLN A 449 49.64 -11.53 -20.45
C GLN A 449 49.68 -10.07 -19.97
N SER A 450 48.51 -9.46 -19.74
CA SER A 450 48.38 -8.06 -19.32
C SER A 450 47.63 -7.93 -18.00
N CYS A 451 48.22 -7.17 -17.09
CA CYS A 451 47.64 -6.84 -15.79
C CYS A 451 47.61 -5.32 -15.61
N LEU A 452 46.44 -4.78 -15.28
CA LEU A 452 46.22 -3.36 -15.05
C LEU A 452 45.68 -3.15 -13.65
N VAL A 453 46.27 -2.23 -12.90
CA VAL A 453 45.77 -1.82 -11.59
C VAL A 453 45.09 -0.48 -11.75
N VAL A 454 43.76 -0.46 -11.58
CA VAL A 454 42.93 0.74 -11.75
C VAL A 454 42.00 0.92 -10.58
N SER A 455 41.67 2.16 -10.25
CA SER A 455 40.64 2.51 -9.28
C SER A 455 39.24 2.47 -9.88
N TYR A 456 38.22 2.25 -9.06
CA TYR A 456 36.82 2.35 -9.51
C TYR A 456 36.49 3.74 -10.08
N LYS A 457 37.12 4.80 -9.56
CA LYS A 457 37.00 6.17 -10.08
C LYS A 457 37.52 6.32 -11.52
N GLU A 458 38.66 5.72 -11.83
CA GLU A 458 39.22 5.73 -13.19
C GLU A 458 38.33 4.93 -14.14
N VAL A 459 37.85 3.75 -13.72
CA VAL A 459 36.89 2.95 -14.51
C VAL A 459 35.61 3.74 -14.77
N LYS A 460 35.06 4.43 -13.77
CA LYS A 460 33.88 5.30 -13.92
C LYS A 460 34.13 6.40 -14.96
N SER A 461 35.27 7.07 -14.89
CA SER A 461 35.66 8.12 -15.84
C SER A 461 35.74 7.60 -17.27
N CYS A 462 36.31 6.40 -17.46
CA CYS A 462 36.35 5.72 -18.76
C CYS A 462 34.94 5.45 -19.31
N ILE A 463 34.03 4.94 -18.48
CA ILE A 463 32.64 4.64 -18.86
C ILE A 463 31.89 5.92 -19.24
N GLU A 464 32.02 6.98 -18.45
CA GLU A 464 31.37 8.25 -18.71
C GLU A 464 31.90 8.91 -19.99
N GLY A 465 33.20 8.87 -20.23
CA GLY A 465 33.83 9.31 -21.48
C GLY A 465 33.31 8.54 -22.69
N ALA A 466 33.37 7.21 -22.65
CA ALA A 466 32.91 6.35 -23.73
C ALA A 466 31.40 6.50 -24.02
N PHE A 467 30.58 6.67 -22.97
CA PHE A 467 29.15 6.91 -23.13
C PHE A 467 28.86 8.29 -23.74
N SER A 468 29.59 9.32 -23.32
CA SER A 468 29.47 10.69 -23.85
C SER A 468 29.84 10.76 -25.33
N ASP A 469 30.91 10.07 -25.73
CA ASP A 469 31.33 9.97 -27.14
C ASP A 469 30.23 9.36 -28.03
N LEU A 470 29.49 8.38 -27.51
CA LEU A 470 28.37 7.74 -28.20
C LEU A 470 27.12 8.63 -28.28
N ALA A 471 26.94 9.53 -27.31
CA ALA A 471 25.79 10.44 -27.26
C ALA A 471 25.97 11.69 -28.14
N ARG A 472 27.21 11.99 -28.57
CA ARG A 472 27.48 13.10 -29.49
C ARG A 472 26.95 12.74 -30.88
N PRO A 473 26.24 13.65 -31.56
CA PRO A 473 25.80 13.41 -32.94
C PRO A 473 27.02 13.21 -33.84
N SER A 474 26.96 12.19 -34.69
CA SER A 474 27.93 11.96 -35.75
C SER A 474 28.03 13.23 -36.59
N ARG A 475 29.25 13.78 -36.71
CA ARG A 475 29.51 14.84 -37.69
C ARG A 475 29.41 14.31 -39.11
#